data_AF-A0A352UME5-F1
#
_entry.id   AF-A0A352UME5-F1
#
_cell.length_a   1.000
_cell.length_b   1.000
_cell.length_c   1.000
_cell.angle_alpha   90.00
_cell.angle_beta   90.00
_cell.angle_gamma   90.00
#
_symmetry.space_group_name_H-M   'P 1'
#
loop_
_entity.id
_entity.type
_entity.pdbx_description
1 polymer ?
#
loop_
_entity_poly.entity_id
_entity_poly.type
_entity_poly.pdbx_seq_one_letter_code
_entity_poly.pdbx_strand_id
1 'polypeptide(L)'
;MCETLERLVQTKSLSDIKVIDLCRASGVPRSTFYYYFCDIYSVPQWLWDQLMGYSLYMIGNDLSWDEGHRIMFQNLLRHKALFSKIYWENDCNSILEYG
;
A
#
# COMPACT_ATOMS: atom_id res chain seq x y z
N MET A 1 2.95 11.00 1.17
CA MET A 1 1.62 10.70 0.59
C MET A 1 1.06 9.38 1.11
N CYS A 2 1.81 8.27 1.09
CA CYS A 2 1.34 6.97 1.60
C CYS A 2 0.86 7.04 3.06
N GLU A 3 1.60 7.70 3.95
CA GLU A 3 1.17 7.91 5.35
C GLU A 3 -0.14 8.70 5.45
N THR A 4 -0.33 9.69 4.58
CA THR A 4 -1.58 10.46 4.51
C THR A 4 -2.73 9.57 4.08
N LEU A 5 -2.52 8.71 3.09
CA LEU A 5 -3.51 7.74 2.64
C LEU A 5 -3.86 6.73 3.74
N GLU A 6 -2.86 6.18 4.41
CA GLU A 6 -3.03 5.24 5.53
C GLU A 6 -3.91 5.82 6.65
N ARG A 7 -3.72 7.10 6.98
CA ARG A 7 -4.59 7.81 7.93
C ARG A 7 -6.00 8.02 7.41
N LEU A 8 -6.16 8.35 6.12
CA LEU A 8 -7.49 8.59 5.54
C LEU A 8 -8.34 7.33 5.49
N VAL A 9 -7.74 6.18 5.13
CA VAL A 9 -8.47 4.89 5.06
C VAL A 9 -8.92 4.37 6.44
N GLN A 10 -8.42 4.93 7.55
CA GLN A 10 -8.97 4.63 8.87
C GLN A 10 -10.38 5.20 9.08
N THR A 11 -10.76 6.20 8.29
CA THR A 11 -11.99 6.98 8.51
C THR A 11 -13.04 6.80 7.42
N LYS A 12 -12.65 6.31 6.24
CA LYS A 12 -13.52 6.10 5.08
C LYS A 12 -12.92 5.06 4.15
N SER A 13 -13.75 4.46 3.30
CA SER A 13 -13.29 3.47 2.32
C SER A 13 -12.31 4.10 1.32
N LEU A 14 -11.43 3.29 0.72
CA LEU A 14 -10.52 3.78 -0.31
C LEU A 14 -11.27 4.41 -1.49
N SER A 15 -12.42 3.84 -1.86
CA SER A 15 -13.27 4.31 -2.95
C SER A 15 -13.86 5.71 -2.73
N ASP A 16 -14.02 6.11 -1.46
CA ASP A 16 -14.54 7.43 -1.06
C ASP A 16 -13.45 8.51 -0.99
N ILE A 17 -12.16 8.12 -1.08
CA ILE A 17 -11.05 9.06 -1.02
C ILE A 17 -10.79 9.63 -2.41
N LYS A 18 -11.07 10.93 -2.57
CA LYS A 18 -10.74 11.64 -3.82
C LYS A 18 -9.24 11.97 -3.85
N VAL A 19 -8.62 11.79 -5.03
CA VAL A 19 -7.22 12.18 -5.27
C VAL A 19 -6.93 13.62 -4.86
N ILE A 20 -7.88 14.54 -5.10
CA ILE A 20 -7.70 15.96 -4.71
C ILE A 20 -7.62 16.16 -3.19
N ASP A 21 -8.38 15.38 -2.42
CA ASP A 21 -8.39 15.47 -0.95
C ASP A 21 -7.11 14.87 -0.38
N LEU A 22 -6.64 13.75 -0.96
CA LEU A 22 -5.34 13.17 -0.64
C LEU A 22 -4.21 14.17 -0.91
N CYS A 23 -4.17 14.74 -2.13
CA CYS A 23 -3.17 15.73 -2.54
C CYS A 23 -3.13 16.93 -1.59
N ARG A 24 -4.31 17.47 -1.25
CA ARG A 24 -4.46 18.58 -0.29
C ARG A 24 -3.93 18.20 1.09
N ALA A 25 -4.31 17.02 1.59
CA ALA A 25 -3.91 16.55 2.92
C ALA A 25 -2.42 16.19 3.00
N SER A 26 -1.79 15.82 1.88
CA SER A 26 -0.37 15.45 1.83
C SER A 26 0.54 16.61 1.40
N GLY A 27 -0.01 17.77 1.04
CA GLY A 27 0.76 18.91 0.52
C GLY A 27 1.40 18.65 -0.85
N VAL A 28 0.92 17.67 -1.61
CA VAL A 28 1.48 17.29 -2.92
C VAL A 28 0.60 17.86 -4.02
N PRO A 29 1.15 18.54 -5.04
CA PRO A 29 0.37 19.01 -6.18
C PRO A 29 -0.31 17.86 -6.93
N ARG A 30 -1.53 18.09 -7.42
CA ARG A 30 -2.28 17.08 -8.18
C ARG A 30 -1.58 16.67 -9.49
N SER A 31 -0.84 17.59 -10.12
CA SER A 31 0.01 17.27 -11.27
C SER A 31 1.13 16.30 -10.91
N THR A 32 1.78 16.51 -9.77
CA THR A 32 2.81 15.60 -9.24
C THR A 32 2.22 14.24 -8.88
N PHE A 33 0.99 14.19 -8.35
CA PHE A 33 0.31 12.91 -8.14
C PHE A 33 0.21 12.10 -9.42
N TYR A 34 -0.36 12.69 -10.48
CA TYR A 34 -0.58 11.98 -11.74
C TYR A 34 0.70 11.71 -12.55
N TYR A 35 1.82 12.31 -12.16
CA TYR A 35 3.13 11.92 -12.66
C TYR A 35 3.54 10.53 -12.17
N TYR A 36 3.18 10.18 -10.93
CA TYR A 36 3.57 8.90 -10.29
C TYR A 36 2.44 7.85 -10.25
N PHE A 37 1.19 8.28 -10.17
CA PHE A 37 0.04 7.41 -9.90
C PHE A 37 -1.11 7.68 -10.86
N CYS A 38 -1.66 6.65 -11.47
CA CYS A 38 -2.81 6.79 -12.37
C CYS A 38 -4.10 7.11 -11.60
N ASP A 39 -4.28 6.51 -10.43
CA ASP A 39 -5.47 6.66 -9.59
C ASP A 39 -5.15 6.43 -8.10
N ILE A 40 -6.19 6.46 -7.27
CA ILE A 40 -6.07 6.27 -5.82
C ILE A 40 -5.61 4.85 -5.43
N TYR A 41 -5.89 3.84 -6.25
CA TYR A 41 -5.52 2.43 -6.01
C TYR A 41 -4.06 2.15 -6.35
N SER A 42 -3.48 2.95 -7.25
CA SER A 42 -2.07 2.87 -7.63
C SER A 42 -1.12 3.15 -6.45
N VAL A 43 -1.55 3.95 -5.47
CA VAL A 43 -0.73 4.32 -4.30
C VAL A 43 -0.45 3.14 -3.35
N PRO A 44 -1.46 2.41 -2.83
CA PRO A 44 -1.23 1.25 -1.98
C PRO A 44 -0.56 0.10 -2.73
N GLN A 45 -0.84 -0.07 -4.03
CA GLN A 45 -0.15 -1.06 -4.86
C GLN A 45 1.34 -0.76 -4.96
N TRP A 46 1.71 0.48 -5.26
CA TRP A 46 3.11 0.88 -5.27
C TRP A 46 3.77 0.66 -3.91
N LEU A 47 3.09 1.01 -2.82
CA LEU A 47 3.62 0.76 -1.48
C LEU A 47 3.86 -0.75 -1.27
N TRP A 48 2.90 -1.60 -1.60
CA TRP A 48 3.04 -3.06 -1.53
C TRP A 48 4.28 -3.56 -2.28
N ASP A 49 4.44 -3.14 -3.53
CA ASP A 49 5.58 -3.55 -4.36
C ASP A 49 6.91 -3.10 -3.75
N GLN A 50 6.95 -1.90 -3.18
CA GLN A 50 8.11 -1.47 -2.40
C GLN A 50 8.33 -2.41 -1.20
N LEU A 51 7.32 -2.64 -0.35
CA LEU A 51 7.44 -3.47 0.87
C LEU A 51 7.92 -4.89 0.56
N MET A 52 7.39 -5.52 -0.50
CA MET A 52 7.77 -6.87 -0.91
C MET A 52 9.13 -6.91 -1.60
N GLY A 53 9.47 -5.88 -2.36
CA GLY A 53 10.74 -5.74 -3.08
C GLY A 53 11.98 -5.77 -2.20
N TYR A 54 11.89 -5.34 -0.93
CA TYR A 54 12.98 -5.45 0.04
C TYR A 54 12.75 -6.53 1.10
N SER A 55 11.73 -7.38 0.96
CA SER A 55 11.43 -8.46 1.90
C SER A 55 11.25 -9.80 1.17
N LEU A 56 10.01 -10.19 0.88
CA LEU A 56 9.66 -11.48 0.30
C LEU A 56 10.45 -11.77 -0.99
N TYR A 57 10.62 -10.76 -1.86
CA TYR A 57 11.27 -10.94 -3.15
C TYR A 57 12.79 -11.00 -3.09
N MET A 58 13.38 -10.75 -1.91
CA MET A 58 14.82 -10.87 -1.67
C MET A 58 15.21 -12.25 -1.12
N ILE A 59 14.23 -13.11 -0.82
CA ILE A 59 14.49 -14.48 -0.36
C ILE A 59 15.24 -15.26 -1.44
N GLY A 60 16.36 -15.88 -1.04
CA GLY A 60 17.22 -16.63 -1.95
C GLY A 60 18.19 -15.76 -2.76
N ASN A 61 18.09 -14.43 -2.66
CA ASN A 61 19.14 -13.52 -3.08
C ASN A 61 19.92 -13.01 -1.86
N ASP A 62 19.44 -11.93 -1.24
CA ASP A 62 20.12 -11.27 -0.12
C ASP A 62 19.55 -11.65 1.26
N LEU A 63 18.40 -12.35 1.30
CA LEU A 63 17.75 -12.76 2.53
C LEU A 63 17.53 -14.27 2.60
N SER A 64 17.62 -14.81 3.82
CA SER A 64 17.11 -16.15 4.12
C SER A 64 15.59 -16.21 4.00
N TRP A 65 15.04 -17.42 3.93
CA TRP A 65 13.59 -17.63 4.02
C TRP A 65 13.00 -17.01 5.29
N ASP A 66 13.66 -17.18 6.43
CA ASP A 66 13.16 -16.71 7.71
C ASP A 66 13.26 -15.18 7.83
N GLU A 67 14.33 -14.58 7.32
CA GLU A 67 14.53 -13.12 7.30
C GLU A 67 13.52 -12.42 6.41
N GLY A 68 13.35 -12.90 5.18
CA GLY A 68 12.41 -12.31 4.23
C GLY A 68 10.97 -12.32 4.75
N HIS A 69 10.52 -13.47 5.29
CA HIS A 69 9.19 -13.56 5.90
C HIS A 69 9.06 -12.68 7.15
N ARG A 70 10.08 -12.63 8.01
CA ARG A 70 10.06 -11.78 9.21
C ARG A 70 9.90 -10.31 8.84
N ILE A 71 10.66 -9.82 7.87
CA ILE A 71 10.58 -8.42 7.41
C ILE A 71 9.23 -8.18 6.75
N MET A 72 8.74 -9.10 5.92
CA MET A 72 7.41 -9.02 5.32
C MET A 72 6.32 -8.87 6.39
N PHE A 73 6.30 -9.74 7.40
CA PHE A 73 5.30 -9.65 8.48
C PHE A 73 5.43 -8.37 9.30
N GLN A 74 6.65 -7.88 9.53
CA GLN A 74 6.86 -6.59 10.20
C GLN A 74 6.32 -5.42 9.37
N ASN A 75 6.50 -5.44 8.05
CA ASN A 75 5.95 -4.46 7.12
C ASN A 75 4.42 -4.47 7.13
N LEU A 76 3.82 -5.67 7.06
CA LEU A 76 2.37 -5.84 7.15
C LEU A 76 1.82 -5.35 8.48
N LEU A 77 2.51 -5.64 9.60
CA LEU A 77 2.09 -5.20 10.93
C LEU A 77 2.19 -3.68 11.07
N ARG A 78 3.27 -3.07 10.56
CA ARG A 78 3.48 -1.62 10.56
C ARG A 78 2.37 -0.89 9.81
N HIS A 79 1.97 -1.41 8.66
CA HIS A 79 0.93 -0.83 7.80
C HIS A 79 -0.40 -1.56 7.91
N LYS A 80 -0.66 -2.22 9.04
CA LYS A 80 -1.84 -3.05 9.26
C LYS A 80 -3.12 -2.29 8.97
N ALA A 81 -3.15 -1.02 9.34
CA ALA A 81 -4.31 -0.17 9.22
C ALA A 81 -4.68 0.08 7.74
N LEU A 82 -3.66 0.31 6.90
CA LEU A 82 -3.80 0.41 5.45
C LEU A 82 -4.23 -0.92 4.84
N PHE A 83 -3.50 -1.99 5.10
CA PHE A 83 -3.72 -3.27 4.43
C PHE A 83 -4.99 -3.98 4.87
N SER A 84 -5.33 -3.95 6.17
CA SER A 84 -6.59 -4.52 6.63
C SER A 84 -7.79 -3.81 6.01
N LYS A 85 -7.74 -2.50 5.81
CA LYS A 85 -8.85 -1.77 5.19
C LYS A 85 -8.92 -1.99 3.69
N ILE A 86 -7.78 -1.86 3.01
CA ILE A 86 -7.75 -1.96 1.56
C ILE A 86 -8.00 -3.39 1.10
N TYR A 87 -7.41 -4.41 1.73
CA TYR A 87 -7.59 -5.79 1.29
C TYR A 87 -8.91 -6.39 1.77
N TRP A 88 -9.40 -6.06 2.98
CA TRP A 88 -10.71 -6.55 3.43
C TRP A 88 -11.89 -5.91 2.67
N GLU A 89 -11.77 -4.64 2.25
CA GLU A 89 -12.80 -3.97 1.45
C GLU A 89 -12.74 -4.38 -0.04
N ASN A 90 -11.55 -4.75 -0.56
CA ASN A 90 -11.39 -5.24 -1.93
C ASN A 90 -11.49 -6.77 -2.08
N ASP A 91 -11.55 -7.56 -1.00
CA ASP A 91 -11.68 -9.03 -1.04
C ASP A 91 -13.02 -9.52 -1.62
N CYS A 92 -13.95 -8.62 -1.95
CA CYS A 92 -15.05 -8.94 -2.87
C CYS A 92 -14.61 -9.07 -4.34
N ASN A 93 -13.35 -8.78 -4.68
CA ASN A 93 -12.76 -8.94 -6.01
C ASN A 93 -11.25 -9.35 -5.94
N SER A 94 -11.01 -10.64 -5.68
CA SER A 94 -10.01 -11.46 -6.40
C SER A 94 -8.54 -10.99 -6.49
N ILE A 95 -7.74 -11.07 -5.41
CA ILE A 95 -6.26 -11.01 -5.54
C ILE A 95 -5.51 -12.13 -4.78
N LEU A 96 -6.18 -13.07 -4.11
CA LEU A 96 -5.50 -14.26 -3.54
C LEU A 96 -5.06 -15.31 -4.59
N GLU A 97 -5.08 -15.00 -5.89
CA GLU A 97 -4.62 -15.93 -6.93
C GLU A 97 -3.10 -16.03 -7.09
N TYR A 98 -2.30 -15.22 -6.38
CA TYR A 98 -0.83 -15.25 -6.48
C TYR A 98 -0.13 -15.29 -5.11
N GLY A 99 -0.59 -16.21 -4.25
CA GLY A 99 0.15 -16.64 -3.05
C GLY A 99 0.99 -17.87 -3.32
#